data_AF-A0A2D2D2D2-F1
#
_entry.id   AF-A0A2D2D2D2-F1
#
_cell.length_a   1.000
_cell.length_b   1.000
_cell.length_c   1.000
_cell.angle_alpha   90.00
_cell.angle_beta   90.00
_cell.angle_gamma   90.00
#
_symmetry.space_group_name_H-M   'P 1'
#
loop_
_entity.id
_entity.type
_entity.pdbx_description
1 polymer ?
#
loop_
_entity_poly.entity_id
_entity_poly.type
_entity_poly.pdbx_seq_one_letter_code
_entity_poly.pdbx_strand_id
1 'polypeptide(L)'
;MSLQAIRARAPSRVTFLLAFATFELAVALVIAWALGVTLFFPHSALASLMVERADIIRGHIDFLMMSQFLFLFALLFRQYAIVPPLWVVGASCFGAFVNASSFVRRGFSPKVDPSTVVEHFPPLAAVSFTLTTVGFLASAVLIVGAAWRARREAERPTLRALEPQD
;
A
#
# COMPACT_ATOMS: atom_id res chain seq x y z
N MET A 1 -20.13 -16.59 13.76
CA MET A 1 -18.72 -16.50 14.19
C MET A 1 -18.62 -15.40 15.25
N SER A 2 -18.16 -15.67 16.46
CA SER A 2 -18.14 -14.70 17.57
C SER A 2 -17.06 -13.62 17.38
N LEU A 3 -17.34 -12.37 17.78
CA LEU A 3 -16.37 -11.25 17.78
C LEU A 3 -15.11 -11.56 18.61
N GLN A 4 -15.22 -12.38 19.67
CA GLN A 4 -14.07 -12.86 20.44
C GLN A 4 -13.17 -13.78 19.61
N ALA A 5 -13.74 -14.64 18.77
CA ALA A 5 -12.97 -15.54 17.89
C ALA A 5 -12.26 -14.77 16.75
N ILE A 6 -12.78 -13.61 16.35
CA ILE A 6 -12.13 -12.71 15.38
C ILE A 6 -10.99 -11.95 16.04
N ARG A 7 -11.19 -11.38 17.24
CA ARG A 7 -10.14 -10.68 18.01
C ARG A 7 -8.97 -11.59 18.39
N ALA A 8 -9.22 -12.86 18.68
CA ALA A 8 -8.16 -13.83 18.97
C ALA A 8 -7.34 -14.25 17.74
N ARG A 9 -7.82 -13.99 16.51
CA ARG A 9 -7.25 -14.52 15.26
C ARG A 9 -6.37 -13.55 14.46
N ALA A 10 -6.35 -12.26 14.78
CA ALA A 10 -5.56 -11.29 14.04
C ALA A 10 -4.59 -10.54 14.97
N PRO A 11 -3.26 -10.64 14.75
CA PRO A 11 -2.30 -9.77 15.43
C PRO A 11 -2.70 -8.31 15.23
N SER A 12 -2.57 -7.47 16.26
CA SER A 12 -2.96 -6.05 16.21
C SER A 12 -2.38 -5.30 14.99
N ARG A 13 -1.16 -5.69 14.57
CA ARG A 13 -0.45 -5.14 13.40
C ARG A 13 -1.10 -5.49 12.06
N VAL A 14 -1.65 -6.69 11.92
CA VAL A 14 -2.38 -7.09 10.69
C VAL A 14 -3.70 -6.34 10.60
N THR A 15 -4.42 -6.22 11.72
CA THR A 15 -5.65 -5.42 11.80
C THR A 15 -5.39 -3.96 11.45
N PHE A 16 -4.26 -3.40 11.92
CA PHE A 16 -3.84 -2.05 11.57
C PHE A 16 -3.60 -1.90 10.05
N LEU A 17 -2.86 -2.82 9.44
CA LEU A 17 -2.63 -2.80 7.98
C LEU A 17 -3.95 -2.85 7.19
N LEU A 18 -4.91 -3.70 7.60
CA LEU A 18 -6.23 -3.76 6.95
C LEU A 18 -7.00 -2.44 7.10
N ALA A 19 -7.00 -1.86 8.30
CA ALA A 19 -7.64 -0.57 8.55
C ALA A 19 -7.02 0.54 7.70
N PHE A 20 -5.69 0.56 7.60
CA PHE A 20 -4.96 1.56 6.80
C PHE A 20 -5.17 1.37 5.30
N ALA A 21 -5.15 0.13 4.80
CA ALA A 21 -5.48 -0.19 3.42
C ALA A 21 -6.91 0.26 3.07
N THR A 22 -7.86 0.05 3.99
CA THR A 22 -9.25 0.50 3.84
C THR A 22 -9.34 2.02 3.79
N PHE A 23 -8.56 2.71 4.62
CA PHE A 23 -8.46 4.17 4.60
C PHE A 23 -7.93 4.69 3.26
N GLU A 24 -6.84 4.13 2.73
CA GLU A 24 -6.33 4.52 1.40
C GLU A 24 -7.34 4.25 0.27
N LEU A 25 -8.04 3.10 0.32
CA LEU A 25 -9.11 2.80 -0.61
C LEU A 25 -10.24 3.84 -0.52
N ALA A 26 -10.64 4.24 0.69
CA ALA A 26 -11.66 5.26 0.87
C ALA A 26 -11.23 6.61 0.25
N VAL A 27 -9.96 7.01 0.43
CA VAL A 27 -9.41 8.20 -0.22
C VAL A 27 -9.44 8.05 -1.74
N ALA A 28 -9.03 6.90 -2.29
CA ALA A 28 -9.09 6.63 -3.72
C ALA A 28 -10.51 6.78 -4.28
N LEU A 29 -11.52 6.27 -3.57
CA LEU A 29 -12.93 6.35 -3.97
C LEU A 29 -13.46 7.79 -3.92
N VAL A 30 -13.05 8.58 -2.93
CA VAL A 30 -13.38 10.02 -2.88
C VAL A 30 -12.79 10.75 -4.09
N ILE A 31 -11.55 10.47 -4.46
CA ILE A 31 -10.93 11.06 -5.65
C ILE A 31 -11.64 10.61 -6.92
N ALA A 32 -12.05 9.35 -7.02
CA ALA A 32 -12.82 8.84 -8.16
C ALA A 32 -14.14 9.60 -8.32
N TRP A 33 -14.86 9.82 -7.22
CA TRP A 33 -16.07 10.65 -7.20
C TRP A 33 -15.79 12.08 -7.66
N ALA A 34 -14.74 12.71 -7.12
CA ALA A 34 -14.36 14.07 -7.51
C ALA A 34 -14.03 14.16 -9.02
N LEU A 35 -13.25 13.21 -9.55
CA LEU A 35 -12.90 13.12 -10.97
C LEU A 35 -14.12 12.84 -11.87
N GLY A 36 -15.09 12.08 -11.38
CA GLY A 36 -16.36 11.81 -12.05
C GLY A 36 -17.26 13.05 -12.09
N VAL A 37 -17.43 13.72 -10.96
CA VAL A 37 -18.20 14.98 -10.88
C VAL A 37 -17.62 16.03 -11.82
N THR A 38 -16.30 16.22 -11.84
CA THR A 38 -15.67 17.21 -12.73
C THR A 38 -15.69 16.81 -14.20
N LEU A 39 -15.87 15.53 -14.52
CA LEU A 39 -16.10 15.07 -15.89
C LEU A 39 -17.48 15.49 -16.42
N PHE A 40 -18.52 15.36 -15.59
CA PHE A 40 -19.90 15.70 -15.98
C PHE A 40 -20.24 17.18 -15.76
N PHE A 41 -19.57 17.84 -14.82
CA PHE A 41 -19.78 19.25 -14.46
C PHE A 41 -18.46 20.03 -14.55
N PRO A 42 -17.93 20.29 -15.76
CA PRO A 42 -16.61 20.90 -15.97
C PRO A 42 -16.51 22.36 -15.54
N HIS A 43 -17.63 23.04 -15.29
CA HIS A 43 -17.68 24.43 -14.82
C HIS A 43 -18.06 24.54 -13.34
N SER A 44 -18.01 23.44 -12.60
CA SER A 44 -18.26 23.43 -11.16
C SER A 44 -17.12 24.08 -10.37
N ALA A 45 -17.42 24.56 -9.17
CA ALA A 45 -16.40 25.05 -8.23
C ALA A 45 -15.36 23.98 -7.84
N LEU A 46 -15.71 22.69 -7.96
CA LEU A 46 -14.75 21.61 -7.75
C LEU A 46 -13.79 21.46 -8.93
N ALA A 47 -14.28 21.65 -10.16
CA ALA A 47 -13.45 21.57 -11.37
C ALA A 47 -12.40 22.69 -11.41
N SER A 48 -12.74 23.89 -10.92
CA SER A 48 -11.78 25.01 -10.84
C SER A 48 -10.65 24.81 -9.84
N LEU A 49 -10.81 23.90 -8.87
CA LEU A 49 -9.72 23.52 -7.95
C LEU A 49 -8.71 22.57 -8.62
N MET A 50 -9.12 21.80 -9.62
CA MET A 50 -8.27 20.81 -10.28
C MET A 50 -7.39 21.47 -11.36
N VAL A 51 -6.19 21.91 -10.96
CA VAL A 51 -5.24 22.57 -11.88
C VAL A 51 -4.68 21.58 -12.90
N GLU A 52 -4.25 20.40 -12.45
CA GLU A 52 -3.61 19.38 -13.28
C GLU A 52 -4.32 18.03 -13.10
N ARG A 53 -5.42 17.83 -13.85
CA ARG A 53 -6.26 16.62 -13.75
C ARG A 53 -5.46 15.33 -13.93
N ALA A 54 -4.45 15.31 -14.79
CA ALA A 54 -3.59 14.15 -15.02
C ALA A 54 -2.86 13.70 -13.74
N ASP A 55 -2.45 14.63 -12.89
CA ASP A 55 -1.76 14.32 -11.63
C ASP A 55 -2.71 13.83 -10.54
N ILE A 56 -3.94 14.33 -10.55
CA ILE A 56 -5.01 13.80 -9.68
C ILE A 56 -5.34 12.36 -10.07
N ILE A 57 -5.42 12.06 -11.38
CA ILE A 57 -5.62 10.67 -11.87
C ILE A 57 -4.45 9.78 -11.46
N ARG A 58 -3.20 10.25 -11.61
CA ARG A 58 -2.02 9.50 -11.15
C ARG A 58 -2.10 9.20 -9.66
N GLY A 59 -2.42 10.20 -8.85
CA GLY A 59 -2.60 10.03 -7.40
C GLY A 59 -3.74 9.07 -7.04
N HIS A 60 -4.85 9.12 -7.77
CA HIS A 60 -5.95 8.16 -7.61
C HIS A 60 -5.50 6.71 -7.88
N ILE A 61 -4.82 6.48 -9.00
CA ILE A 61 -4.29 5.17 -9.36
C ILE A 61 -3.26 4.71 -8.31
N ASP A 62 -2.40 5.62 -7.85
CA ASP A 62 -1.40 5.30 -6.85
C ASP A 62 -2.06 4.87 -5.53
N PHE A 63 -3.07 5.60 -5.04
CA PHE A 63 -3.85 5.18 -3.86
C PHE A 63 -4.52 3.81 -4.04
N LEU A 64 -5.07 3.50 -5.23
CA LEU A 64 -5.61 2.17 -5.51
C LEU A 64 -4.53 1.10 -5.42
N MET A 65 -3.39 1.29 -6.07
CA MET A 65 -2.27 0.34 -6.06
C MET A 65 -1.71 0.13 -4.66
N MET A 66 -1.48 1.21 -3.92
CA MET A 66 -0.95 1.14 -2.55
C MET A 66 -1.92 0.41 -1.61
N SER A 67 -3.21 0.73 -1.68
CA SER A 67 -4.24 0.05 -0.88
C SER A 67 -4.28 -1.46 -1.19
N GLN A 68 -4.18 -1.84 -2.45
CA GLN A 68 -4.16 -3.24 -2.88
C GLN A 68 -2.95 -3.99 -2.32
N PHE A 69 -1.75 -3.41 -2.39
CA PHE A 69 -0.57 -4.01 -1.81
C PHE A 69 -0.67 -4.18 -0.30
N LEU A 70 -1.17 -3.17 0.41
CA LEU A 70 -1.37 -3.26 1.86
C LEU A 70 -2.40 -4.33 2.24
N PHE A 71 -3.50 -4.46 1.49
CA PHE A 71 -4.45 -5.57 1.66
C PHE A 71 -3.77 -6.93 1.43
N LEU A 72 -3.00 -7.07 0.35
CA LEU A 72 -2.28 -8.31 0.04
C LEU A 72 -1.29 -8.67 1.14
N PHE A 73 -0.48 -7.73 1.63
CA PHE A 73 0.45 -7.99 2.71
C PHE A 73 -0.28 -8.38 3.99
N ALA A 74 -1.37 -7.71 4.35
CA ALA A 74 -2.14 -8.07 5.53
C ALA A 74 -2.73 -9.49 5.43
N LEU A 75 -3.29 -9.85 4.27
CA LEU A 75 -3.83 -11.18 4.02
C LEU A 75 -2.74 -12.25 4.05
N LEU A 76 -1.59 -12.00 3.44
CA LEU A 76 -0.47 -12.95 3.39
C LEU A 76 0.23 -13.08 4.75
N PHE A 77 0.37 -12.00 5.52
CA PHE A 77 0.85 -12.08 6.89
C PHE A 77 -0.09 -12.92 7.75
N ARG A 78 -1.40 -12.77 7.59
CA ARG A 78 -2.38 -13.62 8.26
C ARG A 78 -2.29 -15.08 7.80
N GLN A 79 -2.20 -15.32 6.50
CA GLN A 79 -2.14 -16.66 5.90
C GLN A 79 -0.94 -17.47 6.42
N TYR A 80 0.23 -16.83 6.52
CA TYR A 80 1.46 -17.48 6.96
C TYR A 80 1.77 -17.26 8.45
N ALA A 81 0.79 -16.77 9.24
CA ALA A 81 0.95 -16.46 10.67
C ALA A 81 2.19 -15.59 10.99
N ILE A 82 2.54 -14.67 10.08
CA ILE A 82 3.64 -13.74 10.25
C ILE A 82 3.18 -12.59 11.15
N VAL A 83 3.97 -12.29 12.17
CA VAL A 83 3.83 -11.05 12.95
C VAL A 83 4.82 -10.04 12.37
N PRO A 84 4.40 -9.12 11.48
CA PRO A 84 5.34 -8.22 10.83
C PRO A 84 6.00 -7.28 11.86
N PRO A 85 7.30 -6.96 11.72
CA PRO A 85 7.95 -5.95 12.55
C PRO A 85 7.26 -4.58 12.44
N LEU A 86 7.23 -3.80 13.53
CA LEU A 86 6.56 -2.49 13.54
C LEU A 86 7.13 -1.53 12.50
N TRP A 87 8.45 -1.55 12.26
CA TRP A 87 9.08 -0.69 11.26
C TRP A 87 8.63 -1.03 9.84
N VAL A 88 8.35 -2.31 9.53
CA VAL A 88 7.84 -2.74 8.21
C VAL A 88 6.45 -2.18 7.98
N VAL A 89 5.59 -2.28 9.01
CA VAL A 89 4.24 -1.71 8.98
C VAL A 89 4.28 -0.19 8.83
N GLY A 90 5.10 0.48 9.64
CA GLY A 90 5.25 1.94 9.61
C GLY A 90 5.79 2.45 8.28
N ALA A 91 6.86 1.84 7.76
CA ALA A 91 7.46 2.22 6.48
C ALA A 91 6.48 2.00 5.31
N SER A 92 5.78 0.86 5.30
CA SER A 92 4.80 0.53 4.27
C SER A 92 3.65 1.54 4.26
N CYS A 93 3.03 1.81 5.42
CA CYS A 93 1.90 2.74 5.53
C CYS A 93 2.30 4.20 5.25
N PHE A 94 3.41 4.67 5.85
CA PHE A 94 3.84 6.05 5.66
C PHE A 94 4.23 6.30 4.20
N GLY A 95 5.07 5.43 3.64
CA GLY A 95 5.50 5.57 2.26
C GLY A 95 4.33 5.53 1.28
N ALA A 96 3.46 4.52 1.40
CA ALA A 96 2.27 4.35 0.57
C ALA A 96 1.41 5.63 0.54
N PHE A 97 1.07 6.14 1.72
CA PHE A 97 0.19 7.29 1.85
C PHE A 97 0.83 8.57 1.31
N VAL A 98 2.08 8.85 1.69
CA VAL A 98 2.76 10.10 1.31
C VAL A 98 3.09 10.12 -0.18
N ASN A 99 3.43 8.98 -0.80
CA ASN A 99 3.64 8.90 -2.24
C ASN A 99 2.37 9.27 -3.01
N ALA A 100 1.27 8.59 -2.73
CA ALA A 100 0.01 8.84 -3.43
C ALA A 100 -0.51 10.27 -3.18
N SER A 101 -0.40 10.76 -1.94
CA SER A 101 -0.76 12.14 -1.58
C SER A 101 0.06 13.19 -2.31
N SER A 102 1.33 12.92 -2.62
CA SER A 102 2.20 13.87 -3.31
C SER A 102 1.72 14.19 -4.73
N PHE A 103 1.23 13.17 -5.45
CA PHE A 103 0.65 13.33 -6.79
C PHE A 103 -0.67 14.09 -6.74
N VAL A 104 -1.53 13.78 -5.77
CA VAL A 104 -2.80 14.49 -5.55
C VAL A 104 -2.52 15.97 -5.25
N ARG A 105 -1.59 16.27 -4.35
CA ARG A 105 -1.19 17.65 -4.01
C ARG A 105 -0.65 18.39 -5.23
N ARG A 106 0.13 17.73 -6.09
CA ARG A 106 0.61 18.32 -7.35
C ARG A 106 -0.54 18.67 -8.28
N GLY A 107 -1.59 17.85 -8.32
CA GLY A 107 -2.81 18.11 -9.09
C GLY A 107 -3.56 19.40 -8.73
N PHE A 108 -3.35 19.92 -7.52
CA PHE A 108 -3.94 21.17 -7.04
C PHE A 108 -2.99 22.37 -7.10
N SER A 109 -1.73 22.17 -7.50
CA SER A 109 -0.70 23.19 -7.51
C SER A 109 -0.35 23.60 -8.95
N PRO A 110 -0.21 24.90 -9.26
CA PRO A 110 0.29 25.34 -10.56
C PRO A 110 1.68 24.77 -10.84
N LYS A 111 1.95 24.42 -12.10
CA LYS A 111 3.31 24.08 -12.53
C LYS A 111 4.18 25.32 -12.42
N VAL A 112 5.33 25.15 -11.77
CA VAL A 112 6.36 26.19 -11.69
C VAL A 112 7.15 26.16 -12.99
N ASP A 113 7.50 27.33 -13.53
CA ASP A 113 8.32 27.44 -14.73
C ASP A 113 9.70 26.82 -14.47
N PRO A 114 10.11 25.77 -15.21
CA PRO A 114 11.39 25.09 -15.02
C PRO A 114 12.60 26.00 -15.19
N SER A 115 12.46 27.11 -15.92
CA SER A 115 13.53 28.09 -16.11
C SER A 115 13.81 28.95 -14.86
N THR A 116 12.92 28.90 -13.86
CA THR A 116 12.95 29.78 -12.68
C THR A 116 13.39 29.09 -11.40
N VAL A 117 13.58 27.76 -11.39
CA VAL A 117 13.91 26.99 -10.17
C VAL A 117 14.95 25.93 -10.46
N VAL A 118 15.97 25.83 -9.59
CA VAL A 118 16.90 24.70 -9.59
C VAL A 118 16.14 23.44 -9.16
N GLU A 119 16.01 22.48 -10.08
CA GLU A 119 15.23 21.27 -9.84
C GLU A 119 15.95 20.36 -8.82
N HIS A 120 15.34 20.22 -7.65
CA HIS A 120 15.79 19.29 -6.62
C HIS A 120 14.68 18.29 -6.33
N PHE A 121 15.06 17.03 -6.12
CA PHE A 121 14.10 16.02 -5.69
C PHE A 121 13.61 16.34 -4.27
N PRO A 122 12.31 16.55 -4.02
CA PRO A 122 11.83 16.98 -2.73
C PRO A 122 12.22 15.99 -1.62
N PRO A 123 12.81 16.42 -0.50
CA PRO A 123 13.24 15.50 0.56
C PRO A 123 12.12 14.60 1.09
N LEU A 124 10.90 15.15 1.21
CA LEU A 124 9.74 14.37 1.63
C LEU A 124 9.39 13.26 0.62
N ALA A 125 9.52 13.54 -0.68
CA ALA A 125 9.34 12.53 -1.73
C ALA A 125 10.43 11.46 -1.64
N ALA A 126 11.71 11.85 -1.43
CA ALA A 126 12.80 10.88 -1.26
C ALA A 126 12.52 9.93 -0.11
N VAL A 127 12.11 10.48 1.03
CA VAL A 127 11.77 9.70 2.22
C VAL A 127 10.58 8.78 1.94
N SER A 128 9.52 9.27 1.32
CA SER A 128 8.32 8.46 1.06
C SER A 128 8.58 7.33 0.07
N PHE A 129 9.28 7.60 -1.05
CA PHE A 129 9.66 6.57 -2.01
C PHE A 129 10.57 5.51 -1.37
N THR A 130 11.51 5.94 -0.55
CA THR A 130 12.41 5.02 0.17
C THR A 130 11.64 4.14 1.14
N LEU A 131 10.76 4.73 1.95
CA LEU A 131 9.98 3.99 2.93
C LEU A 131 8.99 3.02 2.29
N THR A 132 8.34 3.39 1.19
CA THR A 132 7.50 2.44 0.41
C THR A 132 8.34 1.30 -0.10
N THR A 133 9.46 1.59 -0.74
CA THR A 133 10.33 0.58 -1.36
C THR A 133 10.81 -0.42 -0.31
N VAL A 134 11.38 0.10 0.78
CA VAL A 134 11.94 -0.73 1.86
C VAL A 134 10.83 -1.49 2.59
N GLY A 135 9.70 -0.84 2.91
CA GLY A 135 8.57 -1.47 3.59
C GLY A 135 7.91 -2.59 2.78
N PHE A 136 7.68 -2.34 1.49
CA PHE A 136 7.03 -3.31 0.61
C PHE A 136 7.97 -4.48 0.29
N LEU A 137 9.25 -4.19 0.01
CA LEU A 137 10.24 -5.25 -0.23
C LEU A 137 10.43 -6.12 1.02
N ALA A 138 10.54 -5.53 2.21
CA ALA A 138 10.64 -6.27 3.45
C ALA A 138 9.40 -7.15 3.69
N SER A 139 8.20 -6.63 3.41
CA SER A 139 6.95 -7.39 3.50
C SER A 139 6.98 -8.59 2.56
N ALA A 140 7.36 -8.38 1.29
CA ALA A 140 7.46 -9.44 0.29
C ALA A 140 8.49 -10.52 0.69
N VAL A 141 9.67 -10.12 1.16
CA VAL A 141 10.73 -11.06 1.61
C VAL A 141 10.25 -11.91 2.78
N LEU A 142 9.58 -11.31 3.78
CA LEU A 142 9.02 -12.06 4.91
C LEU A 142 7.98 -13.08 4.47
N ILE A 143 7.09 -12.69 3.55
CA ILE A 143 6.03 -13.55 3.02
C ILE A 143 6.63 -14.72 2.22
N VAL A 144 7.52 -14.43 1.28
CA VAL A 144 8.16 -15.44 0.44
C VAL A 144 8.99 -16.41 1.29
N GLY A 145 9.74 -15.89 2.27
CA GLY A 145 10.49 -16.72 3.22
C GLY A 145 9.60 -17.63 4.06
N ALA A 146 8.40 -17.19 4.45
CA ALA A 146 7.44 -18.04 5.15
C ALA A 146 6.79 -19.07 4.22
N ALA A 147 6.44 -18.68 2.98
CA ALA A 147 5.89 -19.58 1.97
C ALA A 147 6.85 -20.73 1.63
N TRP A 148 8.15 -20.44 1.46
CA TRP A 148 9.16 -21.47 1.22
C TRP A 148 9.32 -22.43 2.40
N ARG A 149 9.29 -21.94 3.64
CA ARG A 149 9.34 -22.81 4.83
C ARG A 149 8.14 -23.73 4.91
N ALA A 150 6.93 -23.19 4.73
CA ALA A 150 5.70 -23.98 4.73
C ALA A 150 5.71 -25.08 3.66
N ARG A 151 6.22 -24.77 2.45
CA ARG A 151 6.38 -25.76 1.39
C ARG A 151 7.35 -26.89 1.77
N ARG A 152 8.54 -26.56 2.30
CA ARG A 152 9.54 -27.56 2.72
C ARG A 152 9.00 -28.47 3.82
N GLU A 153 8.21 -27.94 4.74
CA GLU A 153 7.58 -28.72 5.80
C GLU A 153 6.52 -29.68 5.25
N ALA A 154 5.76 -29.27 4.24
CA ALA A 154 4.79 -30.14 3.57
C ALA A 154 5.45 -31.28 2.77
N GLU A 155 6.67 -31.08 2.25
CA GLU A 155 7.42 -32.09 1.49
C GLU A 155 8.19 -33.11 2.37
N ARG A 156 8.44 -32.79 3.66
CA ARG A 156 9.17 -33.67 4.60
C ARG A 156 8.59 -35.09 4.80
N PRO A 157 7.27 -35.28 4.94
CA PRO A 157 6.69 -36.61 5.13
C PRO A 157 6.91 -37.53 3.92
N THR A 158 6.83 -36.98 2.71
CA THR A 158 7.06 -37.72 1.46
C THR A 158 8.51 -38.20 1.35
N LEU A 159 9.47 -37.38 1.78
CA LEU A 159 10.89 -37.76 1.75
C LEU A 159 11.22 -38.87 2.76
N ARG A 160 10.65 -38.81 3.99
CA ARG A 160 10.82 -39.88 5.00
C ARG A 160 10.21 -41.22 4.57
N ALA A 161 9.15 -41.21 3.77
CA ALA A 161 8.53 -42.43 3.24
C ALA A 161 9.36 -43.10 2.12
N LEU A 162 10.38 -42.42 1.60
CA LEU A 162 11.29 -42.91 0.55
C LEU A 162 12.67 -43.33 1.10
N GLU A 163 12.94 -43.13 2.38
CA GLU A 163 14.15 -43.64 3.04
C GLU A 163 14.03 -45.17 3.22
N PRO A 164 15.03 -45.96 2.78
CA PRO A 164 15.02 -47.40 2.99
C PRO A 164 14.99 -47.70 4.50
N GLN A 165 14.09 -48.60 4.91
CA GLN A 165 14.06 -49.12 6.27
C GLN A 165 15.18 -50.16 6.39
N ASP A 166 16.33 -49.73 6.90
CA ASP A 166 17.44 -50.60 7.32
C ASP A 166 17.17 -51.21 8.71
#